data_AF-A0A1G1XLR3-F1
#
_entry.id   AF-A0A1G1XLR3-F1
#
_cell.length_a   1.000
_cell.length_b   1.000
_cell.length_c   1.000
_cell.angle_alpha   90.00
_cell.angle_beta   90.00
_cell.angle_gamma   90.00
#
_symmetry.space_group_name_H-M   'P 1'
#
loop_
_entity.id
_entity.type
_entity.pdbx_description
1 polymer ?
#
loop_
_entity_poly.entity_id
_entity_poly.type
_entity_poly.pdbx_seq_one_letter_code
_entity_poly.pdbx_strand_id
1 'polypeptide(L)'
;MLTKGQKKKIKISILASIFILAGLAGIFIYLKNKDHQKTAQISLRGIIMTGNDLEPPRDYCKNGQYLVSQDGQPLFQNKSVIQLRNESGQSPIKNINKYLKEEVFIDAAYEQNKDLCLALMCSCEDFITVKSIKLKTEKTLGYIKEFSDKNNRKYVNFLTAEWLTSLDGTCTMTEDEKNFPDLPVCNYNGFLIIKTEVEKEIKTSPDIAVFMQTLNHATSGDYLWDEKISLEKLKQIIKNPRTNREAIYQEMPFWFEIENSEIKKITEQYLP
;
A
#
# COMPACT_ATOMS: atom_id res chain seq x y z
N MET A 1 42.41 -42.52 11.46
CA MET A 1 42.62 -43.97 11.62
C MET A 1 41.41 -44.57 12.32
N LEU A 2 40.83 -45.59 11.68
CA LEU A 2 39.63 -46.33 12.10
C LEU A 2 39.87 -47.11 13.40
N THR A 3 38.86 -47.21 14.27
CA THR A 3 38.51 -48.50 14.89
C THR A 3 37.01 -48.68 15.02
N LYS A 4 36.58 -49.90 14.69
CA LYS A 4 35.20 -50.39 14.56
C LYS A 4 34.68 -50.91 15.90
N GLY A 5 33.37 -50.76 16.08
CA GLY A 5 32.48 -51.89 16.33
C GLY A 5 32.03 -52.14 17.79
N GLN A 6 30.72 -52.26 17.99
CA GLN A 6 30.09 -53.56 18.22
C GLN A 6 28.56 -53.47 18.21
N LYS A 7 27.96 -54.44 17.49
CA LYS A 7 26.54 -54.73 17.38
C LYS A 7 26.00 -55.28 18.71
N LYS A 8 24.76 -54.93 19.10
CA LYS A 8 23.97 -55.78 20.01
C LYS A 8 22.53 -55.96 19.56
N LYS A 9 22.10 -57.20 19.75
CA LYS A 9 20.98 -57.94 19.17
C LYS A 9 19.60 -57.46 19.60
N ILE A 10 18.67 -57.63 18.65
CA ILE A 10 17.21 -57.69 18.81
C ILE A 10 16.81 -58.85 19.72
N LYS A 11 15.82 -58.64 20.60
CA LYS A 11 14.94 -59.71 21.10
C LYS A 11 13.49 -59.26 20.97
N ILE A 12 12.77 -60.04 20.17
CA ILE A 12 11.32 -60.04 19.97
C ILE A 12 10.68 -60.75 21.16
N SER A 13 9.55 -60.25 21.66
CA SER A 13 8.56 -61.06 22.37
C SER A 13 7.16 -60.62 21.95
N ILE A 14 6.35 -61.61 21.61
CA ILE A 14 4.99 -61.57 21.05
C ILE A 14 4.06 -62.14 22.13
N LEU A 15 2.78 -61.76 22.06
CA LEU A 15 1.58 -62.26 22.79
C LEU A 15 1.36 -61.63 24.18
N ALA A 16 0.12 -61.32 24.60
CA ALA A 16 -1.15 -61.94 24.26
C ALA A 16 -2.33 -60.94 24.34
N SER A 17 -3.34 -61.28 23.55
CA SER A 17 -4.66 -60.70 23.43
C SER A 17 -5.47 -60.73 24.74
N ILE A 18 -6.22 -59.66 25.01
CA ILE A 18 -7.43 -59.73 25.84
C ILE A 18 -8.57 -59.07 25.05
N PHE A 19 -9.47 -59.93 24.58
CA PHE A 19 -10.84 -59.59 24.18
C PHE A 19 -11.66 -59.40 25.46
N ILE A 20 -12.29 -58.23 25.64
CA ILE A 20 -13.52 -58.11 26.41
C ILE A 20 -14.52 -57.35 25.53
N LEU A 21 -15.61 -58.04 25.24
CA LEU A 21 -16.74 -57.60 24.45
C LEU A 21 -17.87 -57.14 25.39
N ALA A 22 -18.66 -56.20 24.89
CA ALA A 22 -20.05 -55.86 25.24
C ALA A 22 -20.30 -54.82 26.36
N GLY A 23 -21.10 -53.81 26.00
CA GLY A 23 -21.78 -52.94 26.96
C GLY A 23 -22.24 -51.58 26.41
N LEU A 24 -23.31 -51.57 25.63
CA LEU A 24 -24.03 -50.41 25.10
C LEU A 24 -24.32 -49.30 26.14
N ALA A 25 -23.95 -48.05 25.81
CA ALA A 25 -24.75 -46.86 26.12
C ALA A 25 -24.20 -45.68 25.29
N GLY A 26 -25.07 -45.10 24.47
CA GLY A 26 -24.73 -44.01 23.58
C GLY A 26 -24.24 -42.78 24.34
N ILE A 27 -23.06 -42.32 23.98
CA ILE A 27 -22.74 -40.90 23.98
C ILE A 27 -22.19 -40.62 22.59
N PHE A 28 -23.07 -40.14 21.71
CA PHE A 28 -22.65 -39.36 20.55
C PHE A 28 -21.98 -38.11 21.13
N ILE A 29 -20.69 -38.19 21.45
CA ILE A 29 -19.89 -37.00 21.61
C ILE A 29 -19.71 -36.48 20.20
N TYR A 30 -20.67 -35.66 19.77
CA TYR A 30 -20.48 -34.71 18.70
C TYR A 30 -19.44 -33.72 19.22
N LEU A 31 -18.16 -34.12 19.22
CA LEU A 31 -17.06 -33.19 19.25
C LEU A 31 -17.18 -32.44 17.93
N LYS A 32 -17.98 -31.36 17.94
CA LYS A 32 -17.63 -30.15 17.21
C LYS A 32 -16.27 -29.74 17.77
N ASN A 33 -15.22 -30.42 17.30
CA ASN A 33 -13.90 -29.86 17.30
C ASN A 33 -14.06 -28.67 16.36
N LYS A 34 -14.39 -27.50 16.96
CA LYS A 34 -14.06 -26.23 16.34
C LYS A 34 -12.55 -26.24 16.30
N ASP A 35 -12.02 -26.94 15.30
CA ASP A 35 -10.66 -26.76 14.83
C ASP A 35 -10.54 -25.24 14.69
N HIS A 36 -9.82 -24.63 15.63
CA HIS A 36 -9.41 -23.25 15.51
C HIS A 36 -8.48 -23.21 14.30
N GLN A 37 -9.06 -23.16 13.09
CA GLN A 37 -8.33 -22.84 11.87
C GLN A 37 -7.61 -21.55 12.18
N LYS A 38 -6.29 -21.63 12.29
CA LYS A 38 -5.44 -20.47 12.52
C LYS A 38 -5.55 -19.59 11.28
N THR A 39 -6.42 -18.59 11.34
CA THR A 39 -6.46 -17.52 10.35
C THR A 39 -5.27 -16.62 10.59
N ALA A 40 -4.29 -16.67 9.69
CA ALA A 40 -3.18 -15.73 9.71
C ALA A 40 -3.65 -14.42 9.08
N GLN A 41 -3.49 -13.31 9.81
CA GLN A 41 -3.64 -11.97 9.25
C GLN A 41 -2.37 -11.62 8.49
N ILE A 42 -2.52 -11.18 7.25
CA ILE A 42 -1.40 -10.80 6.38
C ILE A 42 -1.70 -9.48 5.69
N SER A 43 -0.66 -8.71 5.44
CA SER A 43 -0.71 -7.50 4.61
C SER A 43 0.16 -7.74 3.39
N LEU A 44 -0.44 -7.62 2.20
CA LEU A 44 0.20 -7.89 0.92
C LEU A 44 0.21 -6.62 0.05
N ARG A 45 1.17 -6.53 -0.87
CA ARG A 45 1.26 -5.48 -1.89
C ARG A 45 1.32 -6.12 -3.27
N GLY A 46 0.62 -5.53 -4.24
CA GLY A 46 0.63 -6.03 -5.63
C GLY A 46 -0.37 -5.31 -6.52
N ILE A 47 -0.56 -5.83 -7.73
CA ILE A 47 -1.52 -5.32 -8.72
C ILE A 47 -2.75 -6.22 -8.73
N ILE A 48 -3.95 -5.65 -8.72
CA ILE A 48 -5.16 -6.46 -8.90
C ILE A 48 -5.42 -6.72 -10.39
N MET A 49 -5.55 -7.97 -10.78
CA MET A 49 -5.81 -8.38 -12.17
C MET A 49 -7.00 -9.34 -12.25
N THR A 50 -7.60 -9.46 -13.43
CA THR A 50 -8.53 -10.57 -13.70
C THR A 50 -7.76 -11.80 -14.17
N GLY A 51 -8.35 -12.99 -14.02
CA GLY A 51 -7.72 -14.23 -14.50
C GLY A 51 -7.40 -14.23 -15.99
N ASN A 52 -8.18 -13.50 -16.80
CA ASN A 52 -7.97 -13.34 -18.23
C ASN A 52 -6.84 -12.35 -18.56
N ASP A 53 -6.54 -11.41 -17.66
CA ASP A 53 -5.42 -10.47 -17.81
C ASP A 53 -4.08 -11.04 -17.31
N LEU A 54 -4.07 -12.21 -16.66
CA LEU A 54 -2.84 -12.86 -16.18
C LEU A 54 -1.98 -13.40 -17.34
N GLU A 55 -0.70 -13.62 -17.07
CA GLU A 55 0.24 -14.24 -18.00
C GLU A 55 0.86 -15.52 -17.36
N PRO A 56 0.49 -16.73 -17.81
CA PRO A 56 -0.54 -17.03 -18.81
C PRO A 56 -1.98 -16.78 -18.27
N PRO A 57 -2.96 -16.51 -19.15
CA PRO A 57 -4.36 -16.39 -18.75
C PRO A 57 -4.89 -17.67 -18.11
N ARG A 58 -5.78 -17.54 -17.12
CA ARG A 58 -6.40 -18.68 -16.43
C ARG A 58 -7.57 -19.23 -17.24
N ASP A 59 -7.47 -20.47 -17.72
CA ASP A 59 -8.53 -21.09 -18.53
C ASP A 59 -9.86 -21.30 -17.78
N TYR A 60 -9.79 -21.76 -16.54
CA TYR A 60 -10.96 -22.13 -15.74
C TYR A 60 -11.48 -21.00 -14.84
N CYS A 61 -10.72 -19.92 -14.67
CA CYS A 61 -11.08 -18.81 -13.79
C CYS A 61 -10.81 -17.42 -14.39
N LYS A 62 -11.20 -17.25 -15.67
CA LYS A 62 -11.00 -16.03 -16.46
C LYS A 62 -11.48 -14.75 -15.77
N ASN A 63 -12.60 -14.84 -15.05
CA ASN A 63 -13.20 -13.68 -14.35
C ASN A 63 -12.84 -13.63 -12.86
N GLY A 64 -11.99 -14.54 -12.38
CA GLY A 64 -11.45 -14.48 -11.02
C GLY A 64 -10.64 -13.21 -10.82
N GLN A 65 -10.58 -12.74 -9.57
CA GLN A 65 -9.81 -11.55 -9.19
C GLN A 65 -8.56 -12.01 -8.46
N TYR A 66 -7.42 -11.45 -8.81
CA TYR A 66 -6.13 -11.89 -8.33
C TYR A 66 -5.30 -10.71 -7.87
N LEU A 67 -4.53 -10.90 -6.80
CA LEU A 67 -3.39 -10.04 -6.51
C LEU A 67 -2.14 -10.67 -7.15
N VAL A 68 -1.40 -9.87 -7.90
CA VAL A 68 -0.19 -10.24 -8.61
C VAL A 68 0.98 -9.43 -8.08
N SER A 69 2.11 -10.09 -7.83
CA SER A 69 3.31 -9.40 -7.37
C SER A 69 3.90 -8.49 -8.44
N GLN A 70 4.32 -7.27 -8.04
CA GLN A 70 5.28 -6.49 -8.81
C GLN A 70 6.68 -7.01 -8.47
N ASP A 71 7.55 -7.14 -9.47
CA ASP A 71 8.98 -7.46 -9.29
C ASP A 71 9.32 -8.94 -9.03
N GLY A 72 8.36 -9.85 -9.23
CA GLY A 72 8.59 -11.30 -9.11
C GLY A 72 8.84 -11.79 -7.68
N GLN A 73 8.78 -10.89 -6.69
CA GLN A 73 8.82 -11.27 -5.28
C GLN A 73 7.59 -12.11 -4.93
N PRO A 74 7.70 -13.13 -4.09
CA PRO A 74 6.52 -13.90 -3.70
C PRO A 74 5.62 -13.06 -2.79
N LEU A 75 4.31 -13.05 -3.06
CA LEU A 75 3.29 -12.45 -2.20
C LEU A 75 3.22 -13.21 -0.88
N PHE A 76 3.10 -14.53 -0.96
CA PHE A 76 2.92 -15.40 0.19
C PHE A 76 3.29 -16.83 -0.17
N GLN A 77 4.06 -17.52 0.69
CA GLN A 77 4.45 -18.94 0.49
C GLN A 77 4.96 -19.25 -0.93
N ASN A 78 5.87 -18.41 -1.46
CA ASN A 78 6.44 -18.53 -2.80
C ASN A 78 5.46 -18.35 -3.97
N LYS A 79 4.24 -17.86 -3.72
CA LYS A 79 3.25 -17.58 -4.77
C LYS A 79 3.36 -16.14 -5.23
N SER A 80 3.43 -15.94 -6.54
CA SER A 80 3.40 -14.61 -7.18
C SER A 80 1.99 -14.13 -7.54
N VAL A 81 0.99 -15.03 -7.47
CA VAL A 81 -0.41 -14.77 -7.79
C VAL A 81 -1.28 -15.46 -6.75
N ILE A 82 -2.26 -14.74 -6.19
CA ILE A 82 -3.22 -15.30 -5.24
C ILE A 82 -4.64 -14.80 -5.54
N GLN A 83 -5.62 -15.70 -5.47
CA GLN A 83 -7.01 -15.35 -5.73
C GLN A 83 -7.57 -14.51 -4.57
N LEU A 84 -8.39 -13.52 -4.89
CA LEU A 84 -9.03 -12.63 -3.94
C LEU A 84 -10.51 -13.01 -3.78
N ARG A 85 -10.97 -13.12 -2.53
CA ARG A 85 -12.37 -13.33 -2.19
C ARG A 85 -12.82 -12.37 -1.08
N ASN A 86 -14.12 -12.14 -0.98
CA ASN A 86 -14.69 -11.33 0.10
C ASN A 86 -14.72 -12.12 1.43
N GLU A 87 -15.10 -11.47 2.53
CA GLU A 87 -15.19 -12.07 3.87
C GLU A 87 -16.09 -13.31 3.97
N SER A 88 -17.04 -13.48 3.04
CA SER A 88 -17.89 -14.67 2.94
C SER A 88 -17.28 -15.77 2.07
N GLY A 89 -16.03 -15.62 1.63
CA GLY A 89 -15.33 -16.56 0.74
C GLY A 89 -15.89 -16.58 -0.70
N GLN A 90 -16.63 -15.55 -1.10
CA GLN A 90 -17.22 -15.43 -2.44
C GLN A 90 -16.39 -14.51 -3.34
N SER A 91 -16.48 -14.77 -4.64
CA SER A 91 -15.95 -13.94 -5.72
C SER A 91 -17.09 -13.64 -6.69
N PRO A 92 -17.20 -12.42 -7.27
CA PRO A 92 -16.28 -11.28 -7.16
C PRO A 92 -16.40 -10.48 -5.85
N ILE A 93 -15.32 -9.80 -5.44
CA ILE A 93 -15.35 -8.76 -4.40
C ILE A 93 -16.14 -7.55 -4.91
N LYS A 94 -17.06 -7.04 -4.10
CA LYS A 94 -17.85 -5.85 -4.43
C LYS A 94 -16.93 -4.64 -4.66
N ASN A 95 -17.18 -3.89 -5.73
CA ASN A 95 -16.42 -2.71 -6.11
C ASN A 95 -14.92 -2.96 -6.40
N ILE A 96 -14.48 -4.20 -6.67
CA ILE A 96 -13.07 -4.44 -7.01
C ILE A 96 -12.63 -3.63 -8.23
N ASN A 97 -13.56 -3.32 -9.14
CA ASN A 97 -13.25 -2.80 -10.47
C ASN A 97 -12.49 -1.47 -10.41
N LYS A 98 -12.64 -0.69 -9.33
CA LYS A 98 -11.90 0.56 -9.12
C LYS A 98 -10.41 0.36 -8.79
N TYR A 99 -10.01 -0.88 -8.50
CA TYR A 99 -8.64 -1.27 -8.15
C TYR A 99 -7.99 -2.13 -9.25
N LEU A 100 -8.70 -2.45 -10.35
CA LEU A 100 -8.16 -3.28 -11.41
C LEU A 100 -7.01 -2.58 -12.12
N LYS A 101 -5.91 -3.31 -12.32
CA LYS A 101 -4.64 -2.84 -12.88
C LYS A 101 -3.95 -1.77 -12.04
N GLU A 102 -4.42 -1.57 -10.81
CA GLU A 102 -3.83 -0.64 -9.86
C GLU A 102 -3.00 -1.36 -8.82
N GLU A 103 -1.98 -0.65 -8.34
CA GLU A 103 -1.15 -1.11 -7.25
C GLU A 103 -1.84 -0.85 -5.91
N VAL A 104 -1.95 -1.89 -5.09
CA VAL A 104 -2.71 -1.88 -3.84
C VAL A 104 -1.91 -2.47 -2.68
N PHE A 105 -2.30 -2.06 -1.47
CA PHE A 105 -2.08 -2.76 -0.23
C PHE A 105 -3.36 -3.48 0.18
N ILE A 106 -3.27 -4.77 0.45
CA ILE A 106 -4.39 -5.61 0.86
C ILE A 106 -4.12 -6.13 2.27
N ASP A 107 -5.05 -5.84 3.19
CA ASP A 107 -5.13 -6.53 4.48
C ASP A 107 -6.10 -7.70 4.33
N ALA A 108 -5.65 -8.91 4.64
CA ALA A 108 -6.40 -10.14 4.39
C ALA A 108 -6.19 -11.22 5.45
N ALA A 109 -7.07 -12.22 5.43
CA ALA A 109 -6.89 -13.49 6.12
C ALA A 109 -6.53 -14.58 5.12
N TYR A 110 -5.48 -15.34 5.40
CA TYR A 110 -5.19 -16.57 4.67
C TYR A 110 -5.87 -17.76 5.35
N GLU A 111 -6.63 -18.51 4.55
CA GLU A 111 -7.29 -19.75 4.96
C GLU A 111 -6.71 -20.89 4.13
N GLN A 112 -6.03 -21.84 4.77
CA GLN A 112 -5.59 -23.05 4.08
C GLN A 112 -6.83 -23.85 3.66
N ASN A 113 -7.04 -23.97 2.35
CA ASN A 113 -8.02 -24.90 1.83
C ASN A 113 -7.55 -26.33 2.13
N LYS A 114 -8.26 -27.04 3.02
CA LYS A 114 -7.92 -28.40 3.45
C LYS A 114 -8.44 -29.46 2.48
N ASP A 115 -9.25 -29.08 1.50
CA ASP A 115 -9.90 -30.05 0.63
C ASP A 115 -9.00 -30.47 -0.52
N LEU A 116 -8.90 -31.79 -0.71
CA LEU A 116 -8.30 -32.44 -1.88
C LEU A 116 -9.15 -32.07 -3.11
N CYS A 117 -8.78 -30.96 -3.76
CA CYS A 117 -9.55 -30.40 -4.86
C CYS A 117 -8.90 -30.80 -6.20
N LEU A 118 -9.69 -31.33 -7.14
CA LEU A 118 -9.23 -31.62 -8.50
C LEU A 118 -8.86 -30.29 -9.17
N ALA A 119 -7.62 -30.16 -9.66
CA ALA A 119 -6.93 -28.90 -10.02
C ALA A 119 -7.53 -28.04 -11.17
N LEU A 120 -8.81 -28.20 -11.51
CA LEU A 120 -9.46 -27.61 -12.69
C LEU A 120 -10.75 -26.80 -12.37
N MET A 121 -11.00 -26.44 -11.11
CA MET A 121 -12.13 -25.58 -10.73
C MET A 121 -11.64 -24.30 -10.03
N CYS A 122 -12.27 -23.15 -10.32
CA CYS A 122 -12.00 -21.87 -9.63
C CYS A 122 -11.99 -21.99 -8.10
N SER A 123 -12.87 -22.85 -7.56
CA SER A 123 -13.02 -23.07 -6.12
C SER A 123 -11.77 -23.67 -5.47
N CYS A 124 -10.93 -24.34 -6.27
CA CYS A 124 -9.74 -25.07 -5.81
C CYS A 124 -8.48 -24.21 -5.75
N GLU A 125 -8.47 -23.00 -6.28
CA GLU A 125 -7.31 -22.12 -6.17
C GLU A 125 -7.17 -21.61 -4.74
N ASP A 126 -5.92 -21.54 -4.27
CA ASP A 126 -5.61 -20.81 -3.03
C ASP A 126 -6.10 -19.37 -3.15
N PHE A 127 -6.81 -18.96 -2.11
CA PHE A 127 -7.33 -17.62 -2.01
C PHE A 127 -6.99 -17.00 -0.67
N ILE A 128 -7.09 -15.68 -0.64
CA ILE A 128 -7.15 -14.90 0.58
C ILE A 128 -8.50 -14.22 0.68
N THR A 129 -8.95 -14.10 1.92
CA THR A 129 -10.17 -13.40 2.29
C THR A 129 -9.82 -11.95 2.57
N VAL A 130 -10.21 -11.06 1.66
CA VAL A 130 -9.87 -9.63 1.71
C VAL A 130 -10.72 -8.90 2.74
N LYS A 131 -10.05 -8.19 3.65
CA LYS A 131 -10.69 -7.30 4.64
C LYS A 131 -10.72 -5.86 4.17
N SER A 132 -9.59 -5.37 3.68
CA SER A 132 -9.51 -4.03 3.10
C SER A 132 -8.49 -3.95 1.96
N ILE A 133 -8.79 -3.08 1.00
CA ILE A 133 -7.94 -2.74 -0.13
C ILE A 133 -7.69 -1.23 -0.10
N LYS A 134 -6.43 -0.84 0.01
CA LYS A 134 -5.96 0.54 -0.04
C LYS A 134 -5.14 0.71 -1.32
N LEU A 135 -5.38 1.78 -2.06
CA LEU A 135 -4.51 2.11 -3.19
C LEU A 135 -3.17 2.57 -2.65
N LYS A 136 -2.11 2.33 -3.42
CA LYS A 136 -0.81 2.91 -3.10
C LYS A 136 -0.87 4.42 -3.35
N THR A 137 -0.64 5.18 -2.30
CA THR A 137 -0.48 6.63 -2.38
C THR A 137 1.00 6.96 -2.38
N GLU A 138 1.47 7.66 -3.40
CA GLU A 138 2.78 8.31 -3.41
C GLU A 138 2.61 9.74 -2.89
N LYS A 139 3.49 10.16 -1.98
CA LYS A 139 3.55 11.55 -1.51
C LYS A 139 4.84 12.17 -2.00
N THR A 140 4.74 13.28 -2.73
CA THR A 140 5.90 14.00 -3.28
C THR A 140 5.77 15.49 -3.00
N LEU A 141 6.89 16.16 -2.71
CA LEU A 141 6.95 17.61 -2.52
C LEU A 141 7.32 18.26 -3.86
N GLY A 142 6.80 19.45 -4.13
CA GLY A 142 7.24 20.20 -5.31
C GLY A 142 6.66 21.61 -5.41
N TYR A 143 7.13 22.34 -6.40
CA TYR A 143 6.71 23.71 -6.71
C TYR A 143 5.87 23.71 -7.98
N ILE A 144 4.65 24.23 -7.90
CA ILE A 144 3.75 24.30 -9.05
C ILE A 144 4.33 25.29 -10.07
N LYS A 145 4.60 24.82 -11.29
CA LYS A 145 5.04 25.68 -12.40
C LYS A 145 3.84 26.18 -13.19
N GLU A 146 2.95 25.27 -13.57
CA GLU A 146 1.76 25.63 -14.36
C GLU A 146 0.61 24.63 -14.18
N PHE A 147 -0.59 25.09 -14.55
CA PHE A 147 -1.76 24.26 -14.72
C PHE A 147 -2.13 24.22 -16.20
N SER A 148 -2.37 23.03 -16.75
CA SER A 148 -2.76 22.86 -18.15
C SER A 148 -4.06 22.05 -18.28
N ASP A 149 -4.81 22.36 -19.34
CA ASP A 149 -6.05 21.67 -19.68
C ASP A 149 -5.83 20.97 -21.04
N LYS A 150 -5.83 19.63 -21.05
CA LYS A 150 -5.61 18.80 -22.25
C LYS A 150 -6.73 17.78 -22.37
N ASN A 151 -7.44 17.74 -23.51
CA ASN A 151 -8.51 16.76 -23.76
C ASN A 151 -9.57 16.69 -22.64
N ASN A 152 -10.06 17.84 -22.16
CA ASN A 152 -10.99 17.97 -21.03
C ASN A 152 -10.50 17.36 -19.71
N ARG A 153 -9.18 17.17 -19.56
CA ARG A 153 -8.53 16.75 -18.33
C ARG A 153 -7.60 17.85 -17.85
N LYS A 154 -7.53 18.01 -16.54
CA LYS A 154 -6.70 19.02 -15.88
C LYS A 154 -5.40 18.36 -15.42
N TYR A 155 -4.30 19.09 -15.55
CA TYR A 155 -2.96 18.64 -15.21
C TYR A 155 -2.25 19.71 -14.38
N VAL A 156 -1.34 19.26 -13.52
CA VAL A 156 -0.38 20.13 -12.82
C VAL A 156 1.01 19.74 -13.29
N ASN A 157 1.75 20.73 -13.79
CA ASN A 157 3.19 20.61 -13.95
C ASN A 157 3.86 21.20 -12.71
N PHE A 158 4.75 20.43 -12.09
CA PHE A 158 5.51 20.86 -10.93
C PHE A 158 6.95 20.37 -10.99
N LEU A 159 7.84 21.16 -10.41
CA LEU A 159 9.23 20.78 -10.16
C LEU A 159 9.29 20.05 -8.83
N THR A 160 9.80 18.82 -8.78
CA THR A 160 9.90 18.10 -7.51
C THR A 160 10.93 18.75 -6.57
N ALA A 161 10.73 18.53 -5.28
CA ALA A 161 11.60 19.03 -4.23
C ALA A 161 11.85 17.94 -3.19
N GLU A 162 12.96 18.06 -2.49
CA GLU A 162 13.33 17.20 -1.37
C GLU A 162 13.27 17.99 -0.07
N TRP A 163 12.73 17.36 0.97
CA TRP A 163 12.71 17.89 2.33
C TRP A 163 13.80 17.20 3.12
N LEU A 164 14.83 17.95 3.50
CA LEU A 164 15.96 17.48 4.28
C LEU A 164 15.83 18.01 5.71
N THR A 165 16.27 17.23 6.69
CA THR A 165 16.29 17.64 8.10
C THR A 165 17.60 17.32 8.79
N SER A 166 17.89 18.07 9.84
CA SER A 166 18.99 17.71 10.77
C SER A 166 18.66 16.47 11.60
N LEU A 167 17.38 16.20 11.84
CA LEU A 167 16.91 15.08 12.67
C LEU A 167 17.11 13.72 11.99
N ASP A 168 16.98 13.65 10.67
CA ASP A 168 17.25 12.44 9.89
C ASP A 168 18.69 12.39 9.33
N GLY A 169 19.50 13.42 9.61
CA GLY A 169 20.90 13.50 9.18
C GLY A 169 21.09 13.76 7.69
N THR A 170 20.08 14.29 6.99
CA THR A 170 20.17 14.61 5.56
C THR A 170 20.64 16.05 5.29
N CYS A 171 20.61 16.92 6.30
CA CYS A 171 21.34 18.19 6.32
C CYS A 171 22.00 18.41 7.70
N THR A 172 22.97 19.32 7.78
CA THR A 172 23.73 19.61 9.02
C THR A 172 23.43 21.02 9.55
N MET A 173 23.58 21.23 10.86
CA MET A 173 23.55 22.58 11.43
C MET A 173 24.90 23.27 11.20
N THR A 174 24.94 24.59 11.08
CA THR A 174 26.17 25.35 10.77
C THR A 174 27.34 25.06 11.72
N GLU A 175 27.05 24.74 12.98
CA GLU A 175 28.07 24.41 13.99
C GLU A 175 28.76 23.06 13.72
N ASP A 176 28.08 22.16 13.00
CA ASP A 176 28.51 20.79 12.71
C ASP A 176 29.03 20.59 11.28
N GLU A 177 29.02 21.63 10.44
CA GLU A 177 29.45 21.58 9.04
C GLU A 177 30.86 20.99 8.87
N LYS A 178 31.77 21.27 9.82
CA LYS A 178 33.14 20.73 9.81
C LYS A 178 33.22 19.21 9.93
N ASN A 179 32.22 18.59 10.58
CA ASN A 179 32.17 17.15 10.80
C ASN A 179 31.52 16.42 9.61
N PHE A 180 30.73 17.13 8.80
CA PHE A 180 29.96 16.57 7.69
C PHE A 180 30.02 17.46 6.44
N PRO A 181 31.20 17.61 5.79
CA PRO A 181 31.40 18.56 4.70
C PRO A 181 30.58 18.25 3.43
N ASP A 182 30.08 17.01 3.31
CA ASP A 182 29.30 16.56 2.15
C ASP A 182 27.78 16.77 2.32
N LEU A 183 27.32 17.14 3.53
CA LEU A 183 25.91 17.41 3.79
C LEU A 183 25.63 18.91 3.64
N PRO A 184 24.50 19.30 3.02
CA PRO A 184 24.11 20.69 2.93
C PRO A 184 23.76 21.24 4.32
N VAL A 185 23.87 22.55 4.50
CA VAL A 185 23.55 23.22 5.77
C VAL A 185 22.05 23.51 5.83
N CYS A 186 21.37 23.06 6.89
CA CYS A 186 19.97 23.36 7.15
C CYS A 186 19.77 24.86 7.44
N ASN A 187 18.54 25.36 7.31
CA ASN A 187 18.18 26.66 7.87
C ASN A 187 18.22 26.63 9.42
N TYR A 188 18.05 27.79 10.05
CA TYR A 188 18.06 27.92 11.51
C TYR A 188 16.96 27.13 12.23
N ASN A 189 15.90 26.73 11.52
CA ASN A 189 14.82 25.87 12.01
C ASN A 189 15.13 24.37 11.82
N GLY A 190 16.32 24.01 11.33
CA GLY A 190 16.78 22.63 11.23
C GLY A 190 16.29 21.84 10.02
N PHE A 191 15.77 22.50 8.99
CA PHE A 191 15.36 21.88 7.72
C PHE A 191 15.92 22.60 6.50
N LEU A 192 15.93 21.91 5.35
CA LEU A 192 16.29 22.49 4.05
C LEU A 192 15.37 21.91 2.98
N ILE A 193 14.91 22.75 2.05
CA ILE A 193 14.15 22.30 0.89
C ILE A 193 14.97 22.56 -0.36
N ILE A 194 15.26 21.50 -1.09
CA ILE A 194 16.06 21.55 -2.32
C ILE A 194 15.13 21.30 -3.51
N LYS A 195 15.10 22.25 -4.45
CA LYS A 195 14.49 22.03 -5.76
C LYS A 195 15.33 21.02 -6.52
N THR A 196 14.70 19.96 -7.02
CA THR A 196 15.34 19.01 -7.94
C THR A 196 15.13 19.49 -9.38
N GLU A 197 15.90 18.98 -10.34
CA GLU A 197 15.70 19.26 -11.78
C GLU A 197 14.64 18.35 -12.44
N VAL A 198 13.89 17.59 -11.64
CA VAL A 198 12.89 16.65 -12.15
C VAL A 198 11.53 17.35 -12.23
N GLU A 199 11.04 17.54 -13.45
CA GLU A 199 9.69 18.03 -13.71
C GLU A 199 8.71 16.85 -13.87
N LYS A 200 7.54 16.98 -13.26
CA LYS A 200 6.43 16.03 -13.42
C LYS A 200 5.19 16.77 -13.92
N GLU A 201 4.54 16.22 -14.94
CA GLU A 201 3.18 16.61 -15.33
C GLU A 201 2.22 15.47 -14.98
N ILE A 202 1.30 15.72 -14.05
CA ILE A 202 0.38 14.70 -13.56
C ILE A 202 -1.05 15.19 -13.69
N LYS A 203 -1.93 14.30 -14.13
CA LYS A 203 -3.37 14.56 -14.22
C LYS A 203 -3.94 14.76 -12.81
N THR A 204 -4.83 15.73 -12.62
CA THR A 204 -5.59 15.86 -11.37
C THR A 204 -6.86 15.02 -11.43
N SER A 205 -7.27 14.47 -10.30
CA SER A 205 -8.57 13.83 -10.21
C SER A 205 -9.71 14.85 -10.25
N PRO A 206 -10.89 14.49 -10.78
CA PRO A 206 -12.05 15.39 -10.78
C PRO A 206 -12.50 15.85 -9.39
N ASP A 207 -12.24 15.06 -8.36
CA ASP A 207 -12.58 15.27 -6.96
C ASP A 207 -11.38 15.69 -6.08
N ILE A 208 -10.31 16.19 -6.72
CA ILE A 208 -9.09 16.64 -6.04
C ILE A 208 -9.38 17.57 -4.85
N ALA A 209 -8.75 17.28 -3.72
CA ALA A 209 -8.81 18.13 -2.53
C ALA A 209 -7.60 19.07 -2.50
N VAL A 210 -7.83 20.37 -2.30
CA VAL A 210 -6.76 21.36 -2.20
C VAL A 210 -6.85 22.04 -0.84
N PHE A 211 -5.77 22.02 -0.09
CA PHE A 211 -5.68 22.58 1.26
C PHE A 211 -4.57 23.63 1.32
N MET A 212 -4.92 24.81 1.84
CA MET A 212 -3.98 25.89 2.11
C MET A 212 -3.82 26.04 3.63
N GLN A 213 -2.59 26.12 4.09
CA GLN A 213 -2.27 26.23 5.51
C GLN A 213 -2.22 27.69 5.96
N THR A 214 -1.81 28.59 5.06
CA THR A 214 -1.57 29.99 5.40
C THR A 214 -2.41 30.97 4.59
N LEU A 215 -3.45 30.55 3.86
CA LEU A 215 -4.18 31.47 2.97
C LEU A 215 -4.98 32.53 3.72
N ASN A 216 -5.74 32.12 4.74
CA ASN A 216 -6.63 33.01 5.48
C ASN A 216 -6.26 33.12 6.96
N HIS A 217 -6.74 34.20 7.58
CA HIS A 217 -6.55 34.50 9.00
C HIS A 217 -7.88 34.73 9.72
N ALA A 218 -7.91 34.38 11.00
CA ALA A 218 -8.91 34.89 11.92
C ALA A 218 -8.72 36.39 12.17
N THR A 219 -9.72 37.04 12.76
CA THR A 219 -9.64 38.45 13.16
C THR A 219 -8.54 38.72 14.20
N SER A 220 -8.12 37.69 14.94
CA SER A 220 -6.96 37.74 15.85
C SER A 220 -5.61 37.79 15.14
N GLY A 221 -5.57 37.50 13.83
CA GLY A 221 -4.34 37.37 13.04
C GLY A 221 -3.82 35.94 12.93
N ASP A 222 -4.42 34.97 13.63
CA ASP A 222 -4.03 33.57 13.58
C ASP A 222 -4.39 32.92 12.24
N TYR A 223 -3.53 32.01 11.75
CA TYR A 223 -3.82 31.22 10.55
C TYR A 223 -5.05 30.31 10.74
N LEU A 224 -5.92 30.32 9.73
CA LEU A 224 -6.95 29.31 9.58
C LEU A 224 -6.34 28.10 8.86
N TRP A 225 -5.77 27.19 9.65
CA TRP A 225 -5.10 26.00 9.16
C TRP A 225 -6.01 25.10 8.31
N ASP A 226 -5.41 24.47 7.30
CA ASP A 226 -6.03 23.48 6.41
C ASP A 226 -7.32 23.95 5.74
N GLU A 227 -7.34 25.19 5.27
CA GLU A 227 -8.45 25.72 4.49
C GLU A 227 -8.61 24.97 3.17
N LYS A 228 -9.77 24.34 2.99
CA LYS A 228 -10.12 23.65 1.74
C LYS A 228 -10.57 24.65 0.68
N ILE A 229 -9.84 24.73 -0.43
CA ILE A 229 -10.18 25.56 -1.60
C ILE A 229 -10.42 24.70 -2.85
N SER A 230 -10.93 25.33 -3.93
CA SER A 230 -11.05 24.67 -5.23
C SER A 230 -9.72 24.72 -6.01
N LEU A 231 -9.51 23.75 -6.90
CA LEU A 231 -8.37 23.77 -7.83
C LEU A 231 -8.32 25.05 -8.67
N GLU A 232 -9.48 25.56 -9.10
CA GLU A 232 -9.55 26.81 -9.87
C GLU A 232 -9.08 28.02 -9.06
N LYS A 233 -9.40 28.07 -7.76
CA LYS A 233 -8.92 29.14 -6.88
C LYS A 233 -7.40 29.06 -6.71
N LEU A 234 -6.83 27.87 -6.52
CA LEU A 234 -5.38 27.70 -6.47
C LEU A 234 -4.72 28.12 -7.80
N LYS A 235 -5.25 27.67 -8.94
CA LYS A 235 -4.79 28.07 -10.29
C LYS A 235 -4.81 29.59 -10.45
N GLN A 236 -5.85 30.26 -9.96
CA GLN A 236 -5.99 31.71 -10.00
C GLN A 236 -4.95 32.42 -9.11
N ILE A 237 -4.69 31.90 -7.91
CA ILE A 237 -3.66 32.41 -6.99
C ILE A 237 -2.26 32.31 -7.63
N ILE A 238 -1.91 31.14 -8.17
CA ILE A 238 -0.59 30.90 -8.76
C ILE A 238 -0.40 31.70 -10.06
N LYS A 239 -1.42 31.79 -10.92
CA LYS A 239 -1.27 32.46 -12.23
C LYS A 239 -1.34 33.98 -12.14
N ASN A 240 -2.28 34.50 -11.33
CA ASN A 240 -2.60 35.93 -11.26
C ASN A 240 -2.86 36.33 -9.79
N PRO A 241 -1.82 36.40 -8.94
CA PRO A 241 -1.98 36.78 -7.56
C PRO A 241 -2.55 38.20 -7.46
N ARG A 242 -3.57 38.39 -6.63
CA ARG A 242 -4.25 39.69 -6.44
C ARG A 242 -3.62 40.54 -5.35
N THR A 243 -2.80 39.93 -4.50
CA THR A 243 -2.14 40.58 -3.37
C THR A 243 -0.68 40.14 -3.31
N ASN A 244 0.18 40.92 -2.67
CA ASN A 244 1.57 40.54 -2.41
C ASN A 244 1.65 39.23 -1.61
N ARG A 245 0.66 38.99 -0.75
CA ARG A 245 0.54 37.73 -0.01
C ARG A 245 0.23 36.57 -0.94
N GLU A 246 -0.72 36.71 -1.87
CA GLU A 246 -0.99 35.64 -2.84
C GLU A 246 0.23 35.34 -3.73
N ALA A 247 1.09 36.34 -3.99
CA ALA A 247 2.28 36.16 -4.81
C ALA A 247 3.31 35.20 -4.19
N ILE A 248 3.37 35.07 -2.85
CA ILE A 248 4.30 34.15 -2.18
C ILE A 248 4.05 32.69 -2.57
N TYR A 249 2.79 32.34 -2.92
CA TYR A 249 2.44 30.96 -3.27
C TYR A 249 3.05 30.49 -4.58
N GLN A 250 3.52 31.40 -5.44
CA GLN A 250 4.30 31.05 -6.64
C GLN A 250 5.66 30.44 -6.29
N GLU A 251 6.16 30.71 -5.08
CA GLU A 251 7.43 30.20 -4.57
C GLU A 251 7.25 29.21 -3.41
N MET A 252 6.02 28.86 -3.03
CA MET A 252 5.77 27.90 -1.96
C MET A 252 5.80 26.45 -2.46
N PRO A 253 6.35 25.52 -1.66
CA PRO A 253 6.27 24.11 -1.94
C PRO A 253 4.89 23.56 -1.53
N PHE A 254 4.46 22.52 -2.24
CA PHE A 254 3.22 21.80 -2.03
C PHE A 254 3.49 20.30 -1.95
N TRP A 255 2.78 19.61 -1.06
CA TRP A 255 2.67 18.16 -1.08
C TRP A 255 1.60 17.73 -2.07
N PHE A 256 1.98 16.81 -2.96
CA PHE A 256 1.09 16.12 -3.88
C PHE A 256 0.93 14.69 -3.40
N GLU A 257 -0.31 14.30 -3.10
CA GLU A 257 -0.68 12.90 -2.86
C GLU A 257 -1.24 12.34 -4.16
N ILE A 258 -0.50 11.39 -4.74
CA ILE A 258 -0.75 10.80 -6.05
C ILE A 258 -1.24 9.37 -5.84
N GLU A 259 -2.36 9.05 -6.47
CA GLU A 259 -2.97 7.72 -6.47
C GLU A 259 -3.36 7.39 -7.91
N ASN A 260 -2.95 6.22 -8.41
CA ASN A 260 -3.24 5.75 -9.77
C ASN A 260 -2.82 6.75 -10.86
N SER A 261 -1.62 7.31 -10.71
CA SER A 261 -1.08 8.35 -11.62
C SER A 261 -1.95 9.62 -11.70
N GLU A 262 -2.83 9.85 -10.72
CA GLU A 262 -3.61 11.08 -10.58
C GLU A 262 -3.31 11.76 -9.25
N ILE A 263 -3.20 13.09 -9.26
CA ILE A 263 -3.15 13.87 -8.02
C ILE A 263 -4.55 13.86 -7.39
N LYS A 264 -4.65 13.30 -6.19
CA LYS A 264 -5.88 13.30 -5.37
C LYS A 264 -5.92 14.45 -4.39
N LYS A 265 -4.75 14.90 -3.92
CA LYS A 265 -4.66 15.99 -2.94
C LYS A 265 -3.43 16.86 -3.15
N ILE A 266 -3.62 18.16 -3.01
CA ILE A 266 -2.56 19.17 -2.98
C ILE A 266 -2.66 19.88 -1.63
N THR A 267 -1.57 19.94 -0.88
CA THR A 267 -1.52 20.63 0.41
C THR A 267 -0.33 21.59 0.40
N GLU A 268 -0.57 22.85 0.69
CA GLU A 268 0.51 23.81 0.97
C GLU A 268 1.42 23.26 2.08
N GLN A 269 2.74 23.36 1.91
CA GLN A 269 3.69 23.10 2.99
C GLN A 269 4.06 24.42 3.65
N TYR A 270 3.56 24.64 4.88
CA TYR A 270 3.93 25.76 5.72
C TYR A 270 5.44 25.77 6.00
N LEU A 271 6.05 26.94 5.81
CA LEU A 271 7.45 27.19 6.15
C LEU A 271 7.48 28.13 7.36
N PRO A 272 7.95 27.68 8.54
CA PRO A 272 8.06 28.49 9.74
C PRO A 272 8.98 29.70 9.62
#